data_AF-A0A2V7XQ87-F1
#
_entry.id   AF-A0A2V7XQ87-F1
#
_cell.length_a   1.000
_cell.length_b   1.000
_cell.length_c   1.000
_cell.angle_alpha   90.00
_cell.angle_beta   90.00
_cell.angle_gamma   90.00
#
_symmetry.space_group_name_H-M   'P 1'
#
loop_
_entity.id
_entity.type
_entity.pdbx_description
1 polymer ?
#
loop_
_entity_poly.entity_id
_entity_poly.type
_entity_poly.pdbx_seq_one_letter_code
_entity_poly.pdbx_strand_id
1 'polypeptide(L)'
;MRIAPIAGVAALVLVVSSCGKSQDPAAPTASPSPVAQVTPPPTPTPPPAPAPTPDPFPGLAAGPVASVKAYLKSVESSHGSQQFRSPAKDANEVFTLYVGEFVTIDSTQRNRAGQVCRWNRNPVYFWDNFDDMMDVRDSPEPFFFRFLVTKPGFAQVTSKIDGIESNDVKMRAVVRPK
;
A
#
# COMPACT_ATOMS: atom_id res chain seq x y z
N MET A 1 -11.82 -36.45 0.79
CA MET A 1 -11.55 -37.46 1.83
C MET A 1 -11.01 -36.74 3.07
N ARG A 2 -11.79 -36.75 4.17
CA ARG A 2 -11.46 -36.54 5.61
C ARG A 2 -10.86 -35.16 6.04
N ILE A 3 -11.59 -34.32 6.81
CA ILE A 3 -11.61 -34.17 8.31
C ILE A 3 -10.24 -33.67 8.84
N ALA A 4 -10.07 -32.52 9.52
CA ALA A 4 -10.67 -32.08 10.79
C ALA A 4 -10.44 -30.56 11.09
N PRO A 5 -11.23 -29.93 12.00
CA PRO A 5 -10.94 -28.64 12.62
C PRO A 5 -10.24 -28.80 14.00
N ILE A 6 -9.38 -27.84 14.36
CA ILE A 6 -8.82 -27.73 15.73
C ILE A 6 -9.40 -26.48 16.40
N ALA A 7 -10.18 -26.73 17.44
CA ALA A 7 -10.67 -25.78 18.42
C ALA A 7 -9.64 -25.55 19.52
N GLY A 8 -9.60 -24.34 20.08
CA GLY A 8 -8.94 -24.06 21.35
C GLY A 8 -8.52 -22.59 21.48
N VAL A 9 -8.53 -21.94 22.63
CA VAL A 9 -9.00 -22.20 23.99
C VAL A 9 -9.18 -20.80 24.61
N ALA A 10 -10.21 -20.64 25.45
CA ALA A 10 -10.48 -19.44 26.21
C ALA A 10 -9.46 -19.22 27.34
N ALA A 11 -9.15 -17.97 27.69
CA ALA A 11 -8.61 -17.63 29.01
C ALA A 11 -9.10 -16.25 29.47
N LEU A 12 -9.84 -16.31 30.57
CA LEU A 12 -10.51 -15.28 31.37
C LEU A 12 -9.56 -14.85 32.50
N VAL A 13 -9.38 -13.55 32.77
CA VAL A 13 -8.80 -13.08 34.04
C VAL A 13 -9.54 -11.84 34.56
N LEU A 14 -10.01 -11.95 35.80
CA LEU A 14 -10.83 -11.02 36.58
C LEU A 14 -9.99 -10.07 37.48
N VAL A 15 -10.46 -8.82 37.52
CA VAL A 15 -10.59 -7.81 38.61
C VAL A 15 -9.93 -8.08 39.98
N VAL A 16 -9.33 -7.02 40.55
CA VAL A 16 -9.43 -6.74 42.01
C VAL A 16 -9.46 -5.24 42.31
N SER A 17 -10.48 -4.88 43.09
CA SER A 17 -10.79 -3.58 43.68
C SER A 17 -10.01 -3.37 44.98
N SER A 18 -9.64 -2.13 45.32
CA SER A 18 -9.13 -1.80 46.67
C SER A 18 -9.91 -0.65 47.30
N CYS A 19 -10.60 -0.99 48.40
CA CYS A 19 -11.11 -0.12 49.47
C CYS A 19 -10.04 0.88 49.94
N GLY A 20 -10.36 2.09 50.40
CA GLY A 20 -11.51 2.48 51.22
C GLY A 20 -11.07 2.54 52.68
N LYS A 21 -10.49 3.68 53.11
CA LYS A 21 -10.19 3.98 54.51
C LYS A 21 -10.84 5.31 54.89
N SER A 22 -11.93 5.19 55.65
CA SER A 22 -12.63 6.27 56.33
C SER A 22 -11.72 6.86 57.41
N GLN A 23 -11.53 8.18 57.40
CA GLN A 23 -10.89 8.93 58.47
C GLN A 23 -11.94 9.70 59.26
N ASP A 24 -11.84 9.62 60.58
CA ASP A 24 -12.71 10.26 61.55
C ASP A 24 -12.65 11.81 61.49
N PRO A 25 -13.74 12.50 61.84
CA PRO A 25 -13.81 13.96 61.78
C PRO A 25 -12.96 14.61 62.88
N ALA A 26 -11.99 15.44 62.48
CA ALA A 26 -11.22 16.26 63.39
C ALA A 26 -12.05 17.41 63.98
N ALA A 27 -11.76 17.74 65.24
CA ALA A 27 -12.35 18.79 66.04
C ALA A 27 -12.26 20.20 65.40
N PRO A 28 -13.17 21.13 65.73
CA PRO A 28 -13.19 22.48 65.16
C PRO A 28 -12.00 23.31 65.65
N THR A 29 -11.01 23.48 64.78
CA THR A 29 -9.87 24.38 64.96
C THR A 29 -10.32 25.84 64.77
N ALA A 30 -9.79 26.74 65.61
CA ALA A 30 -10.12 28.16 65.65
C ALA A 30 -10.09 28.84 64.27
N SER A 31 -11.09 29.70 64.05
CA SER A 31 -11.30 30.46 62.80
C SER A 31 -10.11 31.39 62.54
N PRO A 32 -9.33 31.19 61.46
CA PRO A 32 -8.23 32.06 61.11
C PRO A 32 -8.73 33.43 60.64
N SER A 33 -7.97 34.46 60.99
CA SER A 33 -8.15 35.83 60.51
C SER A 33 -8.03 35.88 58.97
N PRO A 34 -8.84 36.68 58.25
CA PRO A 34 -8.87 36.69 56.79
C PRO A 34 -7.51 37.11 56.21
N VAL A 35 -6.79 36.13 55.67
CA VAL A 35 -5.57 36.37 54.89
C VAL A 35 -5.99 37.01 53.57
N ALA A 36 -5.41 38.15 53.23
CA ALA A 36 -5.65 38.82 51.96
C ALA A 36 -5.43 37.83 50.80
N GLN A 37 -6.49 37.54 50.07
CA GLN A 37 -6.48 36.57 48.98
C GLN A 37 -5.65 37.13 47.84
N VAL A 38 -4.42 36.62 47.69
CA VAL A 38 -3.54 36.95 46.57
C VAL A 38 -4.19 36.38 45.31
N THR A 39 -4.65 37.25 44.41
CA THR A 39 -5.16 36.83 43.10
C THR A 39 -4.03 36.11 42.36
N PRO A 40 -4.21 34.83 42.00
CA PRO A 40 -3.17 34.10 41.28
C PRO A 40 -2.92 34.79 39.93
N PRO A 41 -1.66 34.83 39.47
CA PRO A 41 -1.33 35.35 38.15
C PRO A 41 -2.12 34.57 37.08
N PRO A 42 -2.51 35.24 35.98
CA PRO A 42 -3.26 34.59 34.91
C PRO A 42 -2.47 33.37 34.39
N THR A 43 -3.16 32.24 34.29
CA THR A 43 -2.59 31.02 33.71
C THR A 43 -2.26 31.30 32.24
N PRO A 44 -1.03 30.99 31.76
CA PRO A 44 -0.68 31.19 30.38
C PRO A 44 -1.60 30.37 29.47
N THR A 45 -2.10 31.00 28.40
CA THR A 45 -2.88 30.31 27.37
C THR A 45 -2.01 29.24 26.73
N PRO A 46 -2.47 27.97 26.66
CA PRO A 46 -1.70 26.93 25.99
C PRO A 46 -1.47 27.31 24.52
N PRO A 47 -0.31 26.94 23.95
CA PRO A 47 -0.04 27.19 22.54
C PRO A 47 -1.09 26.49 21.67
N PRO A 48 -1.39 27.04 20.48
CA PRO A 48 -2.32 26.41 19.54
C PRO A 48 -1.88 24.99 19.21
N ALA A 49 -2.86 24.08 19.04
CA ALA A 49 -2.57 22.75 18.54
C ALA A 49 -1.91 22.83 17.16
N PRO A 50 -0.96 21.92 16.83
CA PRO A 50 -0.38 21.84 15.48
C PRO A 50 -1.46 21.67 14.42
N ALA A 51 -1.26 22.28 13.25
CA ALA A 51 -2.10 22.02 12.09
C ALA A 51 -2.00 20.53 11.70
N PRO A 52 -3.09 19.90 11.25
CA PRO A 52 -3.05 18.51 10.79
C PRO A 52 -2.08 18.39 9.60
N THR A 53 -1.26 17.34 9.60
CA THR A 53 -0.39 17.01 8.48
C THR A 53 -1.25 16.72 7.25
N PRO A 54 -1.00 17.37 6.10
CA PRO A 54 -1.73 17.08 4.88
C PRO A 54 -1.62 15.62 4.48
N ASP A 55 -2.71 15.11 3.93
CA ASP A 55 -2.74 13.76 3.39
C ASP A 55 -1.81 13.67 2.17
N PRO A 56 -0.82 12.75 2.16
CA PRO A 56 0.06 12.60 1.00
C PRO A 56 -0.67 12.06 -0.23
N PHE A 57 -1.88 11.52 -0.07
CA PHE A 57 -2.64 10.88 -1.14
C PHE A 57 -4.03 11.53 -1.31
N PRO A 58 -4.11 12.82 -1.69
CA PRO A 58 -5.37 13.49 -1.88
C PRO A 58 -6.18 12.79 -3.00
N GLY A 59 -7.45 12.51 -2.73
CA GLY A 59 -8.36 11.90 -3.71
C GLY A 59 -8.31 10.37 -3.82
N LEU A 60 -7.39 9.68 -3.14
CA LEU A 60 -7.41 8.21 -3.09
C LEU A 60 -8.34 7.69 -2.00
N ALA A 61 -9.07 6.62 -2.33
CA ALA A 61 -9.95 5.95 -1.38
C ALA A 61 -9.16 5.38 -0.19
N ALA A 62 -9.83 5.23 0.95
CA ALA A 62 -9.24 4.59 2.11
C ALA A 62 -8.82 3.14 1.81
N GLY A 63 -7.71 2.71 2.41
CA GLY A 63 -7.25 1.33 2.40
C GLY A 63 -8.05 0.42 3.35
N PRO A 64 -7.58 -0.83 3.58
CA PRO A 64 -6.33 -1.40 3.09
C PRO A 64 -6.41 -1.84 1.61
N VAL A 65 -5.24 -2.05 1.02
CA VAL A 65 -5.12 -2.76 -0.26
C VAL A 65 -5.73 -4.16 -0.13
N ALA A 66 -6.64 -4.49 -1.04
CA ALA A 66 -7.31 -5.79 -1.06
C ALA A 66 -6.95 -6.62 -2.30
N SER A 67 -6.58 -5.96 -3.39
CA SER A 67 -6.18 -6.62 -4.63
C SER A 67 -5.16 -5.78 -5.39
N VAL A 68 -4.24 -6.46 -6.06
CA VAL A 68 -3.35 -5.89 -7.06
C VAL A 68 -3.54 -6.71 -8.34
N LYS A 69 -3.73 -6.04 -9.48
CA LYS A 69 -3.84 -6.72 -10.77
C LYS A 69 -2.82 -6.11 -11.72
N ALA A 70 -1.94 -6.95 -12.26
CA ALA A 70 -0.92 -6.53 -13.20
C ALA A 70 -1.39 -6.82 -14.64
N TYR A 71 -1.24 -5.86 -15.54
CA TYR A 71 -1.56 -6.01 -16.96
C TYR A 71 -0.73 -5.05 -17.82
N LEU A 72 -0.57 -5.38 -19.11
CA LEU A 72 0.07 -4.48 -20.08
C LEU A 72 -0.83 -3.27 -20.31
N LYS A 73 -0.38 -2.09 -19.87
CA LYS A 73 -1.07 -0.82 -20.05
C LYS A 73 -0.87 -0.27 -21.45
N SER A 74 0.37 -0.31 -21.93
CA SER A 74 0.75 0.23 -23.23
C SER A 74 1.88 -0.58 -23.83
N VAL A 75 1.81 -0.76 -25.14
CA VAL A 75 2.91 -1.26 -25.97
C VAL A 75 3.18 -0.22 -27.03
N GLU A 76 4.30 0.46 -26.91
CA GLU A 76 4.78 1.45 -27.87
C GLU A 76 5.68 0.75 -28.90
N SER A 77 5.43 0.98 -30.19
CA SER A 77 6.07 0.25 -31.28
C SER A 77 7.59 0.42 -31.32
N SER A 78 8.06 1.59 -30.88
CA SER A 78 9.45 1.87 -30.54
C SER A 78 9.51 2.96 -29.48
N HIS A 79 10.52 2.90 -28.60
CA HIS A 79 10.63 3.83 -27.49
C HIS A 79 10.67 5.30 -27.96
N GLY A 80 9.71 6.10 -27.50
CA GLY A 80 9.57 7.52 -27.84
C GLY A 80 8.83 7.82 -29.15
N SER A 81 8.36 6.81 -29.88
CA SER A 81 7.58 7.00 -31.11
C SER A 81 6.15 7.50 -30.90
N GLN A 82 5.60 7.31 -29.70
CA GLN A 82 4.18 7.52 -29.36
C GLN A 82 3.21 6.71 -30.22
N GLN A 83 3.69 5.69 -30.94
CA GLN A 83 2.86 4.79 -31.74
C GLN A 83 2.49 3.57 -30.92
N PHE A 84 1.29 3.60 -30.35
CA PHE A 84 0.80 2.53 -29.48
C PHE A 84 0.03 1.47 -30.27
N ARG A 85 0.17 0.22 -29.84
CA ARG A 85 -0.71 -0.86 -30.27
C ARG A 85 -1.40 -1.51 -29.09
N SER A 86 -2.51 -2.19 -29.38
CA SER A 86 -3.16 -3.04 -28.40
C SER A 86 -2.26 -4.23 -28.04
N PRO A 87 -2.11 -4.56 -26.75
CA PRO A 87 -1.50 -5.82 -26.33
C PRO A 87 -2.27 -7.01 -26.93
N ALA A 88 -1.57 -7.96 -27.52
CA ALA A 88 -2.15 -9.16 -28.11
C ALA A 88 -1.66 -10.38 -27.34
N LYS A 89 -2.54 -11.36 -27.11
CA LYS A 89 -2.21 -12.64 -26.50
C LYS A 89 -2.27 -13.76 -27.54
N ASP A 90 -1.48 -14.80 -27.33
CA ASP A 90 -1.60 -16.03 -28.10
C ASP A 90 -2.65 -16.98 -27.52
N ALA A 91 -2.79 -18.17 -28.11
CA ALA A 91 -3.73 -19.20 -27.66
C ALA A 91 -3.47 -19.72 -26.23
N ASN A 92 -2.29 -19.44 -25.65
CA ASN A 92 -1.91 -19.83 -24.30
C ASN A 92 -2.02 -18.64 -23.30
N GLU A 93 -2.73 -17.56 -23.68
CA GLU A 93 -2.87 -16.35 -22.89
C GLU A 93 -1.54 -15.60 -22.60
N VAL A 94 -0.49 -15.85 -23.40
CA VAL A 94 0.81 -15.18 -23.28
C VAL A 94 0.83 -13.94 -24.17
N PHE A 95 1.21 -12.80 -23.61
CA PHE A 95 1.33 -11.56 -24.39
C PHE A 95 2.45 -11.67 -25.42
N THR A 96 2.14 -11.40 -26.68
CA THR A 96 3.13 -11.37 -27.76
C THR A 96 3.66 -9.94 -27.93
N LEU A 97 4.98 -9.81 -27.82
CA LEU A 97 5.74 -8.57 -27.96
C LEU A 97 6.69 -8.65 -29.15
N TYR A 98 7.08 -7.51 -29.69
CA TYR A 98 8.09 -7.42 -30.75
C TYR A 98 9.37 -6.78 -30.23
N VAL A 99 10.50 -7.25 -30.74
CA VAL A 99 11.79 -6.61 -30.49
C VAL A 99 11.74 -5.14 -30.92
N GLY A 100 12.26 -4.26 -30.06
CA GLY A 100 12.23 -2.80 -30.21
C GLY A 100 11.06 -2.11 -29.50
N GLU A 101 10.04 -2.86 -29.06
CA GLU A 101 8.89 -2.27 -28.38
C GLU A 101 9.20 -1.83 -26.96
N PHE A 102 8.54 -0.74 -26.55
CA PHE A 102 8.61 -0.24 -25.19
C PHE A 102 7.30 -0.53 -24.46
N VAL A 103 7.40 -1.27 -23.36
CA VAL A 103 6.25 -1.86 -22.67
C VAL A 103 6.10 -1.25 -21.30
N THR A 104 4.86 -0.96 -20.92
CA THR A 104 4.50 -0.53 -19.57
C THR A 104 3.47 -1.50 -19.00
N ILE A 105 3.76 -2.05 -17.83
CA ILE A 105 2.83 -2.86 -17.02
C ILE A 105 2.30 -1.98 -15.89
N ASP A 106 0.99 -1.96 -15.71
CA ASP A 106 0.31 -1.25 -14.62
C ASP A 106 -0.07 -2.24 -13.53
N SER A 107 0.31 -1.94 -12.29
CA SER A 107 0.00 -2.73 -11.10
C SER A 107 -0.73 -1.90 -10.05
N THR A 108 -1.59 -0.97 -10.46
CA THR A 108 -2.38 -0.14 -9.54
C THR A 108 -3.27 -1.01 -8.63
N GLN A 109 -3.17 -0.77 -7.34
CA GLN A 109 -3.87 -1.45 -6.26
C GLN A 109 -5.31 -0.96 -6.07
N ARG A 110 -6.18 -1.84 -5.54
CA ARG A 110 -7.57 -1.53 -5.21
C ARG A 110 -7.96 -2.04 -3.82
N ASN A 111 -8.88 -1.33 -3.15
CA ASN A 111 -9.50 -1.77 -1.90
C ASN A 111 -10.65 -2.77 -2.17
N ARG A 112 -11.34 -3.23 -1.12
CA ARG A 112 -12.47 -4.19 -1.25
C ARG A 112 -13.66 -3.64 -2.03
N ALA A 113 -13.81 -2.32 -2.12
CA ALA A 113 -14.83 -1.67 -2.95
C ALA A 113 -14.40 -1.53 -4.42
N GLY A 114 -13.23 -2.03 -4.80
CA GLY A 114 -12.70 -1.94 -6.16
C GLY A 114 -12.17 -0.55 -6.53
N GLN A 115 -12.02 0.37 -5.58
CA GLN A 115 -11.50 1.71 -5.82
C GLN A 115 -9.97 1.73 -5.70
N VAL A 116 -9.30 2.56 -6.50
CA VAL A 116 -7.87 2.85 -6.28
C VAL A 116 -7.72 3.48 -4.91
N CYS A 117 -6.91 2.87 -4.07
CA CYS A 117 -6.81 3.21 -2.66
C CYS A 117 -5.39 3.56 -2.24
N ARG A 118 -5.27 4.13 -1.06
CA ARG A 118 -3.98 4.40 -0.41
C ARG A 118 -3.22 3.10 -0.15
N TRP A 119 -1.89 3.23 -0.07
CA TRP A 119 -0.95 2.15 0.21
C TRP A 119 0.11 2.64 1.22
N ASN A 120 0.79 1.70 1.89
CA ASN A 120 1.82 2.00 2.88
C ASN A 120 3.25 1.82 2.32
N ARG A 121 3.45 0.87 1.39
CA ARG A 121 4.75 0.55 0.78
C ARG A 121 4.65 0.53 -0.74
N ASN A 122 5.65 1.13 -1.39
CA ASN A 122 5.73 1.13 -2.84
C ASN A 122 5.73 -0.30 -3.41
N PRO A 123 5.19 -0.48 -4.63
CA PRO A 123 5.25 -1.75 -5.34
C PRO A 123 6.69 -2.26 -5.46
N VAL A 124 6.85 -3.56 -5.20
CA VAL A 124 8.06 -4.30 -5.52
C VAL A 124 7.74 -5.22 -6.69
N TYR A 125 8.55 -5.15 -7.74
CA TYR A 125 8.42 -6.02 -8.91
C TYR A 125 9.40 -7.17 -8.83
N PHE A 126 8.92 -8.34 -9.22
CA PHE A 126 9.69 -9.56 -9.39
C PHE A 126 9.56 -9.95 -10.85
N TRP A 127 10.67 -10.34 -11.47
CA TRP A 127 10.64 -10.74 -12.86
C TRP A 127 11.63 -11.85 -13.14
N ASP A 128 11.19 -12.80 -13.96
CA ASP A 128 12.05 -13.81 -14.56
C ASP A 128 12.29 -13.41 -16.01
N ASN A 129 13.55 -13.15 -16.36
CA ASN A 129 13.98 -12.70 -17.69
C ASN A 129 14.81 -13.80 -18.36
N PHE A 130 14.18 -14.94 -18.66
CA PHE A 130 14.87 -16.19 -19.03
C PHE A 130 15.85 -16.05 -20.20
N ASP A 131 15.63 -15.10 -21.11
CA ASP A 131 16.43 -14.89 -22.33
C ASP A 131 17.05 -13.48 -22.41
N ASP A 132 17.13 -12.75 -21.30
CA ASP A 132 17.55 -11.35 -21.28
C ASP A 132 16.76 -10.45 -22.26
N MET A 133 15.47 -10.75 -22.46
CA MET A 133 14.63 -10.04 -23.45
C MET A 133 14.24 -8.63 -23.01
N MET A 134 14.31 -8.33 -21.70
CA MET A 134 13.91 -7.06 -21.12
C MET A 134 15.12 -6.22 -20.70
N ASP A 135 15.16 -4.97 -21.15
CA ASP A 135 16.00 -3.90 -20.59
C ASP A 135 15.11 -2.97 -19.76
N VAL A 136 15.11 -3.20 -18.43
CA VAL A 136 14.23 -2.52 -17.47
C VAL A 136 14.59 -1.05 -17.36
N ARG A 137 13.57 -0.18 -17.38
CA ARG A 137 13.72 1.26 -17.26
C ARG A 137 13.04 1.79 -16.01
N ASP A 138 13.60 2.86 -15.46
CA ASP A 138 12.98 3.58 -14.38
C ASP A 138 11.62 4.16 -14.78
N SER A 139 10.73 4.20 -13.81
CA SER A 139 9.42 4.83 -13.95
C SER A 139 9.27 5.94 -12.91
N PRO A 140 8.82 7.15 -13.31
CA PRO A 140 8.44 8.18 -12.36
C PRO A 140 7.18 7.79 -11.58
N GLU A 141 6.36 6.90 -12.14
CA GLU A 141 5.16 6.35 -11.52
C GLU A 141 5.49 4.98 -10.94
N PRO A 142 5.45 4.80 -9.59
CA PRO A 142 5.90 3.56 -8.98
C PRO A 142 5.05 2.34 -9.40
N PHE A 143 3.77 2.56 -9.75
CA PHE A 143 2.86 1.50 -10.19
C PHE A 143 3.06 1.07 -11.64
N PHE A 144 4.01 1.67 -12.35
CA PHE A 144 4.34 1.30 -13.71
C PHE A 144 5.71 0.62 -13.76
N PHE A 145 5.72 -0.63 -14.20
CA PHE A 145 6.95 -1.33 -14.55
C PHE A 145 7.20 -1.17 -16.05
N ARG A 146 8.36 -0.65 -16.42
CA ARG A 146 8.68 -0.26 -17.79
C ARG A 146 9.92 -0.98 -18.28
N PHE A 147 9.90 -1.45 -19.52
CA PHE A 147 11.08 -2.07 -20.13
C PHE A 147 11.05 -1.96 -21.66
N LEU A 148 12.25 -1.96 -22.25
CA LEU A 148 12.46 -2.12 -23.68
C LEU A 148 12.64 -3.61 -24.01
N VAL A 149 11.97 -4.10 -25.05
CA VAL A 149 12.14 -5.46 -25.57
C VAL A 149 13.37 -5.48 -26.47
N THR A 150 14.48 -6.06 -26.03
CA THR A 150 15.76 -6.01 -26.76
C THR A 150 16.04 -7.24 -27.60
N LYS A 151 15.45 -8.39 -27.27
CA LYS A 151 15.67 -9.68 -27.93
C LYS A 151 14.41 -10.55 -27.94
N PRO A 152 14.30 -11.55 -28.82
CA PRO A 152 13.28 -12.59 -28.70
C PRO A 152 13.49 -13.42 -27.42
N GLY A 153 12.41 -13.95 -26.86
CA GLY A 153 12.50 -14.75 -25.64
C GLY A 153 11.22 -14.77 -24.82
N PHE A 154 11.32 -15.21 -23.57
CA PHE A 154 10.24 -15.24 -22.60
C PHE A 154 10.57 -14.44 -21.35
N ALA A 155 9.54 -13.79 -20.79
CA ALA A 155 9.61 -13.26 -19.45
C ALA A 155 8.28 -13.35 -18.72
N GLN A 156 8.38 -13.28 -17.39
CA GLN A 156 7.26 -13.19 -16.48
C GLN A 156 7.51 -12.03 -15.51
N VAL A 157 6.47 -11.25 -15.24
CA VAL A 157 6.51 -10.15 -14.25
C VAL A 157 5.35 -10.31 -13.27
N THR A 158 5.65 -10.13 -12.00
CA THR A 158 4.68 -10.10 -10.89
C THR A 158 5.04 -8.91 -9.98
N SER A 159 4.07 -8.41 -9.21
CA SER A 159 4.28 -7.26 -8.32
C SER A 159 3.67 -7.52 -6.95
N LYS A 160 4.20 -6.88 -5.90
CA LYS A 160 3.65 -6.93 -4.54
C LYS A 160 3.51 -5.53 -3.95
N ILE A 161 2.31 -5.20 -3.46
CA ILE A 161 2.00 -3.93 -2.78
C ILE A 161 1.37 -4.26 -1.43
N ASP A 162 1.92 -3.72 -0.36
CA ASP A 162 1.44 -3.95 1.02
C ASP A 162 1.27 -5.42 1.42
N GLY A 163 2.02 -6.32 0.79
CA GLY A 163 1.93 -7.76 1.05
C GLY A 163 0.95 -8.51 0.14
N ILE A 164 0.16 -7.80 -0.67
CA ILE A 164 -0.75 -8.38 -1.66
C ILE A 164 0.00 -8.54 -3.00
N GLU A 165 0.06 -9.77 -3.49
CA GLU A 165 0.67 -10.11 -4.77
C GLU A 165 -0.33 -9.96 -5.93
N SER A 166 0.17 -9.57 -7.09
CA SER A 166 -0.60 -9.52 -8.33
C SER A 166 -0.61 -10.87 -9.05
N ASN A 167 -1.41 -10.96 -10.11
CA ASN A 167 -1.30 -12.06 -11.07
C ASN A 167 0.01 -11.98 -11.86
N ASP A 168 0.42 -13.12 -12.41
CA ASP A 168 1.54 -13.19 -13.35
C ASP A 168 1.19 -12.53 -14.69
N VAL A 169 2.14 -11.78 -15.23
CA VAL A 169 2.11 -11.25 -16.60
C VAL A 169 3.15 -11.99 -17.42
N LYS A 170 2.69 -12.97 -18.21
CA LYS A 170 3.54 -13.79 -19.07
C LYS A 170 3.67 -13.19 -20.45
N MET A 171 4.88 -13.12 -20.96
CA MET A 171 5.22 -12.44 -22.20
C MET A 171 6.17 -13.28 -23.03
N ARG A 172 5.99 -13.22 -24.35
CA ARG A 172 6.91 -13.78 -25.35
C ARG A 172 7.27 -12.69 -26.35
N ALA A 173 8.55 -12.42 -26.49
CA ALA A 173 9.09 -11.53 -27.51
C ALA A 173 9.46 -12.30 -28.77
N VAL A 174 9.10 -11.77 -29.94
CA VAL A 174 9.44 -12.33 -31.26
C VAL A 174 9.97 -11.22 -32.18
N VAL A 175 10.63 -11.60 -33.28
CA VAL A 175 10.99 -10.65 -34.34
C VAL A 175 9.74 -10.27 -35.12
N ARG A 176 9.57 -8.98 -35.43
CA ARG A 176 8.44 -8.51 -36.24
C ARG A 176 8.51 -9.13 -37.64
N PRO A 177 7.40 -9.72 -38.15
CA PRO A 177 7.36 -10.18 -39.53
C PRO A 177 7.60 -8.99 -40.46
N LYS A 178 8.42 -9.18 -41.50
CA LYS A 178 8.66 -8.19 -42.54
C LYS A 178 7.42 -8.00 -43.42
#